data_AF-A0A1Q8Z588-F1
#
_entry.id   AF-A0A1Q8Z588-F1
#
_cell.length_a   1.000
_cell.length_b   1.000
_cell.length_c   1.000
_cell.angle_alpha   90.00
_cell.angle_beta   90.00
_cell.angle_gamma   90.00
#
_symmetry.space_group_name_H-M   'P 1'
#
loop_
_entity.id
_entity.type
_entity.pdbx_description
1 polymer ?
#
loop_
_entity_poly.entity_id
_entity_poly.type
_entity_poly.pdbx_seq_one_letter_code
_entity_poly.pdbx_strand_id
1 'polypeptide(L)'
;MSHFSTIRTQLRCRTSLLAGLRDVVTPLCSDSDSLEAFLNQAVRTYEAPVQLQTAYSDVAHCEVVVSRSAIGHHTDIGFRLNQSTGIYELVSDDYRYYASTLAQHYSEIEGFSQQVQLRHDRHYAVAQAMTQGFVLQDELVDPVTRQVKLTLSRC
;
A
#
# COMPACT_ATOMS: atom_id res chain seq x y z
N MET A 1 25.14 -19.61 11.05
CA MET A 1 23.79 -20.14 10.75
C MET A 1 22.90 -18.96 10.39
N SER A 2 22.21 -18.99 9.26
CA SER A 2 21.36 -17.87 8.85
C SER A 2 19.95 -18.03 9.43
N HIS A 3 19.50 -17.05 10.21
CA HIS A 3 18.15 -16.98 10.79
C HIS A 3 17.19 -16.22 9.86
N PHE A 4 17.04 -16.69 8.61
CA PHE A 4 16.04 -16.10 7.73
C PHE A 4 14.64 -16.62 8.11
N SER A 5 13.76 -15.70 8.52
CA SER A 5 12.34 -15.97 8.66
C SER A 5 11.64 -15.51 7.37
N THR A 6 11.08 -16.45 6.62
CA THR A 6 10.24 -16.13 5.46
C THR A 6 8.83 -15.83 5.95
N ILE A 7 8.45 -14.55 5.98
CA ILE A 7 7.09 -14.15 6.33
C ILE A 7 6.27 -14.10 5.03
N ARG A 8 5.27 -14.98 4.89
CA ARG A 8 4.24 -14.87 3.84
C ARG A 8 3.07 -14.09 4.42
N THR A 9 3.02 -12.80 4.18
CA THR A 9 1.91 -11.97 4.67
C THR A 9 0.87 -11.74 3.58
N GLN A 10 -0.36 -11.52 4.04
CA GLN A 10 -1.49 -11.01 3.27
C GLN A 10 -1.79 -9.62 3.82
N LEU A 11 -2.46 -8.74 3.06
CA LEU A 11 -2.85 -7.39 3.51
C LEU A 11 -3.84 -7.45 4.69
N ARG A 12 -3.40 -7.76 5.91
CA ARG A 12 -4.26 -7.95 7.09
C ARG A 12 -4.14 -6.81 8.09
N CYS A 13 -2.97 -6.17 8.15
CA CYS A 13 -2.69 -5.10 9.09
C CYS A 13 -3.01 -3.75 8.45
N ARG A 14 -4.09 -3.11 8.90
CA ARG A 14 -4.51 -1.80 8.37
C ARG A 14 -3.41 -0.74 8.45
N THR A 15 -2.70 -0.65 9.57
CA THR A 15 -1.61 0.31 9.75
C THR A 15 -0.47 0.08 8.76
N SER A 16 -0.07 -1.19 8.57
CA SER A 16 0.96 -1.55 7.60
C SER A 16 0.49 -1.35 6.15
N LEU A 17 -0.81 -1.54 5.87
CA LEU A 17 -1.40 -1.26 4.56
C LEU A 17 -1.36 0.23 4.26
N LEU A 18 -1.75 1.08 5.20
CA LEU A 18 -1.68 2.54 5.04
C LEU A 18 -0.25 3.02 4.82
N ALA A 19 0.71 2.51 5.60
CA ALA A 19 2.12 2.83 5.43
C ALA A 19 2.64 2.36 4.08
N GLY A 20 2.29 1.14 3.65
CA GLY A 20 2.67 0.61 2.35
C GLY A 20 2.08 1.39 1.17
N LEU A 21 0.82 1.79 1.26
CA LEU A 21 0.18 2.63 0.25
C LEU A 21 0.84 4.00 0.14
N ARG A 22 1.20 4.61 1.29
CA ARG A 22 1.93 5.88 1.32
C ARG A 22 3.29 5.77 0.63
N ASP A 23 4.04 4.69 0.86
CA ASP A 23 5.30 4.44 0.14
C ASP A 23 5.08 4.34 -1.37
N VAL A 24 4.01 3.67 -1.79
CA VAL A 24 3.67 3.44 -3.21
C VAL A 24 3.21 4.73 -3.91
N VAL A 25 2.50 5.61 -3.23
CA VAL A 25 2.05 6.88 -3.85
C VAL A 25 3.06 8.02 -3.71
N THR A 26 4.07 7.90 -2.85
CA THR A 26 5.12 8.93 -2.64
C THR A 26 5.76 9.40 -3.95
N PRO A 27 6.13 8.51 -4.90
CA PRO A 27 6.72 8.93 -6.19
C PRO A 27 5.80 9.80 -7.06
N LEU A 28 4.50 9.83 -6.79
CA LEU A 28 3.53 10.65 -7.52
C LEU A 28 3.52 12.12 -7.06
N CYS A 29 4.16 12.42 -5.93
CA CYS A 29 4.27 13.78 -5.41
C CYS A 29 5.27 14.57 -6.27
N SER A 30 4.76 15.32 -7.25
CA SER A 30 5.57 16.10 -8.20
C SER A 30 5.92 17.52 -7.73
N ASP A 31 5.27 18.02 -6.67
CA ASP A 31 5.44 19.40 -6.19
C ASP A 31 6.16 19.50 -4.85
N SER A 32 6.75 20.67 -4.59
CA SER A 32 7.50 21.02 -3.37
C SER A 32 6.63 21.30 -2.14
N ASP A 33 5.31 21.22 -2.28
CA ASP A 33 4.39 21.30 -1.15
C ASP A 33 4.48 20.04 -0.30
N SER A 34 4.25 20.18 1.01
CA SER A 34 4.51 19.14 2.01
C SER A 34 4.05 17.75 1.57
N LEU A 35 5.00 16.83 1.43
CA LEU A 35 4.75 15.40 1.17
C LEU A 35 3.69 14.84 2.13
N GLU A 36 3.70 15.27 3.38
CA GLU A 36 2.72 14.84 4.37
C GLU A 36 1.29 15.27 3.99
N ALA A 37 1.11 16.50 3.51
CA ALA A 37 -0.19 16.99 3.06
C ALA A 37 -0.70 16.19 1.86
N PHE A 38 0.18 15.93 0.89
CA PHE A 38 -0.12 15.06 -0.26
C PHE A 38 -0.55 13.66 0.22
N LEU A 39 0.24 13.00 1.08
CA LEU A 39 -0.03 11.65 1.56
C LEU A 39 -1.35 11.55 2.34
N ASN A 40 -1.66 12.56 3.16
CA ASN A 40 -2.93 12.63 3.90
C ASN A 40 -4.14 12.82 2.98
N GLN A 41 -3.98 13.54 1.86
CA GLN A 41 -5.03 13.68 0.86
C GLN A 41 -5.16 12.42 -0.01
N ALA A 42 -4.03 11.82 -0.38
CA ALA A 42 -3.93 10.72 -1.32
C ALA A 42 -4.43 9.40 -0.73
N VAL A 43 -4.03 9.05 0.50
CA VAL A 43 -4.39 7.79 1.15
C VAL A 43 -5.25 8.10 2.38
N ARG A 44 -6.54 7.76 2.28
CA ARG A 44 -7.54 8.00 3.32
C ARG A 44 -8.03 6.71 3.93
N THR A 45 -8.48 6.81 5.16
CA THR A 45 -8.95 5.67 5.93
C THR A 45 -10.22 6.02 6.68
N TYR A 46 -11.16 5.09 6.72
CA TYR A 46 -12.50 5.28 7.28
C TYR A 46 -12.87 4.10 8.17
N GLU A 47 -13.54 4.37 9.29
CA GLU A 47 -13.96 3.33 10.25
C GLU A 47 -15.04 2.42 9.68
N ALA A 48 -15.90 2.96 8.81
CA ALA A 48 -16.88 2.21 8.04
C ALA A 48 -16.57 2.33 6.53
N PRO A 49 -16.90 1.32 5.72
CA PRO A 49 -16.73 1.40 4.27
C PRO A 49 -17.45 2.61 3.68
N VAL A 50 -16.73 3.42 2.91
CA VAL A 50 -17.30 4.56 2.17
C VAL A 50 -17.40 4.22 0.68
N GLN A 51 -18.40 4.78 0.01
CA GLN A 51 -18.53 4.65 -1.43
C GLN A 51 -17.32 5.29 -2.13
N LEU A 52 -16.69 4.55 -3.04
CA LEU A 52 -15.64 5.06 -3.91
C LEU A 52 -16.20 6.13 -4.85
N GLN A 53 -15.48 7.24 -5.00
CA GLN A 53 -15.86 8.25 -5.97
C GLN A 53 -15.47 7.81 -7.37
N THR A 54 -16.43 7.84 -8.29
CA THR A 54 -16.24 7.45 -9.69
C THR A 54 -17.01 8.42 -10.59
N ALA A 55 -16.57 8.55 -11.85
CA ALA A 55 -17.34 9.24 -12.89
C ALA A 55 -18.40 8.34 -13.55
N TYR A 56 -18.49 7.08 -13.12
CA TYR A 56 -19.31 6.02 -13.72
C TYR A 56 -20.41 5.54 -12.76
N SER A 57 -21.28 4.65 -13.22
CA SER A 57 -22.43 4.14 -12.45
C SER A 57 -22.09 3.07 -11.42
N ASP A 58 -20.86 2.54 -11.43
CA ASP A 58 -20.47 1.45 -10.55
C ASP A 58 -20.34 1.91 -9.10
N VAL A 59 -20.75 1.04 -8.18
CA VAL A 59 -20.74 1.34 -6.75
C VAL A 59 -19.90 0.30 -6.03
N ALA A 60 -18.82 0.77 -5.40
CA ALA A 60 -17.96 -0.01 -4.53
C ALA A 60 -17.78 0.71 -3.21
N HIS A 61 -17.60 -0.05 -2.12
CA HIS A 61 -17.41 0.50 -0.77
C HIS A 61 -16.13 -0.05 -0.15
N CYS A 62 -15.30 0.81 0.44
CA CYS A 62 -13.99 0.46 0.98
C CYS A 62 -13.64 1.26 2.25
N GLU A 63 -12.87 0.66 3.14
CA GLU A 63 -12.37 1.31 4.37
C GLU A 63 -11.06 2.07 4.15
N VAL A 64 -10.31 1.74 3.11
CA VAL A 64 -9.09 2.44 2.71
C VAL A 64 -9.22 2.88 1.26
N VAL A 65 -8.90 4.14 0.98
CA VAL A 65 -9.11 4.77 -0.32
C VAL A 65 -7.84 5.49 -0.77
N VAL A 66 -7.41 5.21 -2.00
CA VAL A 66 -6.47 6.02 -2.75
C VAL A 66 -7.27 6.96 -3.65
N SER A 67 -7.15 8.26 -3.37
CA SER A 67 -7.99 9.27 -3.98
C SER A 67 -7.65 9.50 -5.44
N ARG A 68 -8.68 9.50 -6.29
CA ARG A 68 -8.59 9.76 -7.74
C ARG A 68 -7.86 11.06 -8.09
N SER A 69 -7.99 12.10 -7.25
CA SER A 69 -7.31 13.38 -7.48
C SER A 69 -5.80 13.28 -7.31
N ALA A 70 -5.33 12.42 -6.40
CA ALA A 70 -3.89 12.21 -6.16
C ALA A 70 -3.23 11.33 -7.23
N ILE A 71 -4.02 10.48 -7.90
CA ILE A 71 -3.54 9.56 -8.95
C ILE A 71 -3.94 10.00 -10.37
N GLY A 72 -4.37 11.26 -10.54
CA GLY A 72 -4.76 11.82 -11.84
C GLY A 72 -5.82 11.01 -12.58
N HIS A 73 -6.79 10.43 -11.85
CA HIS A 73 -7.74 9.46 -12.36
C HIS A 73 -9.20 9.91 -12.16
N HIS A 74 -10.15 9.21 -12.80
CA HIS A 74 -11.59 9.51 -12.69
C HIS A 74 -12.30 8.72 -11.58
N THR A 75 -11.65 7.65 -11.10
CA THR A 75 -12.19 6.71 -10.10
C THR A 75 -11.19 6.50 -8.98
N ASP A 76 -11.67 6.48 -7.74
CA ASP A 76 -10.86 6.09 -6.58
C ASP A 76 -10.45 4.62 -6.69
N ILE A 77 -9.32 4.26 -6.08
CA ILE A 77 -8.94 2.87 -5.85
C ILE A 77 -9.17 2.57 -4.37
N GLY A 78 -9.77 1.43 -4.07
CA GLY A 78 -10.14 1.06 -2.71
C GLY A 78 -9.48 -0.23 -2.23
N PHE A 79 -9.40 -0.38 -0.91
CA PHE A 79 -9.16 -1.67 -0.28
C PHE A 79 -10.28 -1.96 0.71
N ARG A 80 -10.94 -3.10 0.52
CA ARG A 80 -12.08 -3.54 1.33
C ARG A 80 -11.67 -4.70 2.23
N LEU A 81 -11.98 -4.63 3.52
CA LEU A 81 -11.74 -5.75 4.42
C LEU A 81 -12.73 -6.89 4.16
N ASN A 82 -12.23 -8.05 3.73
CA ASN A 82 -13.00 -9.27 3.73
C ASN A 82 -13.10 -9.81 5.17
N GLN A 83 -14.29 -9.67 5.76
CA GLN A 83 -14.54 -10.06 7.16
C GLN A 83 -14.35 -11.57 7.42
N SER A 84 -14.54 -12.42 6.40
CA SER A 84 -14.38 -13.87 6.56
C SER A 84 -12.91 -14.30 6.60
N THR A 85 -12.06 -13.62 5.83
CA THR A 85 -10.63 -13.96 5.73
C THR A 85 -9.76 -13.07 6.60
N GLY A 86 -10.23 -11.87 6.96
CA GLY A 86 -9.46 -10.81 7.61
C GLY A 86 -8.44 -10.15 6.70
N ILE A 87 -8.60 -10.24 5.38
CA ILE A 87 -7.67 -9.73 4.37
C ILE A 87 -8.32 -8.55 3.63
N TYR A 88 -7.56 -7.48 3.41
CA TYR A 88 -7.94 -6.38 2.53
C TYR A 88 -7.81 -6.81 1.06
N GLU A 89 -8.90 -6.67 0.33
CA GLU A 89 -9.00 -6.93 -1.10
C GLU A 89 -8.92 -5.61 -1.87
N LEU A 90 -8.10 -5.56 -2.92
CA LEU A 90 -8.05 -4.44 -3.84
C LEU A 90 -9.37 -4.36 -4.62
N VAL A 91 -9.95 -3.16 -4.67
CA VAL A 91 -11.15 -2.84 -5.43
C VAL A 91 -10.80 -1.71 -6.40
N SER A 92 -10.78 -2.03 -7.68
CA SER A 92 -10.43 -1.12 -8.76
C SER A 92 -11.19 -1.50 -10.03
N ASP A 93 -11.28 -0.56 -10.96
CA ASP A 93 -11.63 -0.83 -12.35
C ASP A 93 -10.33 -1.05 -13.13
N ASP A 94 -10.04 -2.30 -13.49
CA ASP A 94 -8.81 -2.69 -14.16
C ASP A 94 -8.66 -2.05 -15.55
N TYR A 95 -9.78 -1.90 -16.27
CA TYR A 95 -9.75 -1.28 -17.60
C TYR A 95 -9.36 0.20 -17.52
N ARG A 96 -9.76 0.87 -16.44
CA ARG A 96 -9.50 2.30 -16.25
C ARG A 96 -8.16 2.58 -15.59
N TYR A 97 -7.61 1.63 -14.83
CA TYR A 97 -6.33 1.76 -14.14
C TYR A 97 -5.21 2.31 -15.05
N TYR A 98 -5.13 1.86 -16.31
CA TYR A 98 -4.13 2.30 -17.28
C TYR A 98 -4.11 3.80 -17.57
N ALA A 99 -5.20 4.53 -17.29
CA ALA A 99 -5.28 5.98 -17.46
C ALA A 99 -4.77 6.77 -16.24
N SER A 100 -4.47 6.11 -15.12
CA SER A 100 -3.98 6.76 -13.89
C SER A 100 -2.49 7.06 -13.94
N THR A 101 -2.01 7.99 -13.11
CA THR A 101 -0.57 8.20 -12.91
C THR A 101 0.10 6.99 -12.25
N LEU A 102 -0.66 6.17 -11.49
CA LEU A 102 -0.15 4.90 -10.95
C LEU A 102 0.32 3.96 -12.06
N ALA A 103 -0.40 3.88 -13.19
CA ALA A 103 -0.01 3.02 -14.30
C ALA A 103 1.33 3.43 -14.94
N GLN A 104 1.74 4.70 -14.79
CA GLN A 104 3.06 5.17 -15.27
C GLN A 104 4.20 4.62 -14.40
N HIS A 105 3.95 4.39 -13.11
CA HIS A 105 4.93 3.85 -12.16
C HIS A 105 4.81 2.33 -11.98
N TYR A 106 3.61 1.79 -12.17
CA TYR A 106 3.23 0.40 -11.96
C TYR A 106 2.34 -0.03 -13.12
N SER A 107 2.98 -0.45 -14.21
CA SER A 107 2.37 -0.67 -15.54
C SER A 107 1.04 -1.43 -15.57
N GLU A 108 0.82 -2.32 -14.59
CA GLU A 108 -0.37 -3.14 -14.46
C GLU A 108 -0.92 -3.06 -13.03
N ILE A 109 -2.23 -3.28 -12.87
CA ILE A 109 -2.90 -3.26 -11.56
C ILE A 109 -2.31 -4.33 -10.63
N GLU A 110 -1.90 -5.48 -11.16
CA GLU A 110 -1.18 -6.53 -10.44
C GLU A 110 0.19 -6.04 -9.97
N GLY A 111 0.90 -5.29 -10.81
CA GLY A 111 2.17 -4.67 -10.46
C GLY A 111 2.02 -3.69 -9.29
N PHE A 112 0.96 -2.88 -9.30
CA PHE A 112 0.61 -2.01 -8.17
C PHE A 112 0.29 -2.82 -6.92
N SER A 113 -0.58 -3.83 -7.03
CA SER A 113 -0.98 -4.70 -5.92
C SER A 113 0.23 -5.40 -5.28
N GLN A 114 1.17 -5.91 -6.10
CA GLN A 114 2.41 -6.52 -5.62
C GLN A 114 3.30 -5.53 -4.86
N GLN A 115 3.39 -4.28 -5.31
CA GLN A 115 4.16 -3.25 -4.61
C GLN A 115 3.51 -2.87 -3.28
N VAL A 116 2.17 -2.76 -3.24
CA VAL A 116 1.44 -2.55 -1.99
C VAL A 116 1.69 -3.70 -1.01
N GLN A 117 1.61 -4.96 -1.49
CA GLN A 117 1.90 -6.14 -0.69
C GLN A 117 3.34 -6.11 -0.13
N LEU A 118 4.33 -5.85 -0.99
CA LEU A 118 5.73 -5.80 -0.57
C LEU A 118 5.97 -4.74 0.51
N ARG A 119 5.44 -3.52 0.33
CA ARG A 119 5.60 -2.43 1.31
C ARG A 119 4.82 -2.69 2.59
N HIS A 120 3.61 -3.24 2.48
CA HIS A 120 2.84 -3.71 3.64
C HIS A 120 3.65 -4.73 4.45
N ASP A 121 4.21 -5.73 3.79
CA ASP A 121 4.92 -6.85 4.44
C ASP A 121 6.16 -6.38 5.17
N ARG A 122 6.90 -5.46 4.55
CA ARG A 122 8.01 -4.75 5.17
C ARG A 122 7.56 -4.04 6.45
N HIS A 123 6.54 -3.17 6.37
CA HIS A 123 6.05 -2.41 7.53
C HIS A 123 5.52 -3.32 8.63
N TYR A 124 4.83 -4.41 8.27
CA TYR A 124 4.35 -5.40 9.22
C TYR A 124 5.52 -6.12 9.92
N ALA A 125 6.50 -6.61 9.16
CA ALA A 125 7.65 -7.31 9.71
C ALA A 125 8.46 -6.43 10.68
N VAL A 126 8.71 -5.18 10.30
CA VAL A 126 9.40 -4.20 11.15
C VAL A 126 8.61 -3.92 12.42
N ALA A 127 7.30 -3.68 12.31
CA ALA A 127 6.44 -3.45 13.48
C ALA A 127 6.45 -4.65 14.43
N GLN A 128 6.30 -5.87 13.92
CA GLN A 128 6.36 -7.09 14.72
C GLN A 128 7.72 -7.27 15.40
N ALA A 129 8.82 -7.00 14.69
CA ALA A 129 10.16 -7.06 15.27
C ALA A 129 10.34 -6.05 16.42
N MET A 130 9.84 -4.83 16.25
CA MET A 130 9.90 -3.80 17.30
C MET A 130 9.12 -4.20 18.55
N THR A 131 7.96 -4.86 18.42
CA THR A 131 7.23 -5.39 19.61
C THR A 131 8.02 -6.44 20.40
N GLN A 132 9.01 -7.06 19.77
CA GLN A 132 9.89 -8.06 20.39
C GLN A 132 11.22 -7.46 20.88
N GLY A 133 11.38 -6.13 20.81
CA GLY A 133 12.58 -5.42 21.26
C GLY A 133 13.72 -5.38 20.23
N PHE A 134 13.43 -5.65 18.96
CA PHE A 134 14.40 -5.45 17.88
C PHE A 134 14.30 -4.04 17.30
N VAL A 135 15.39 -3.57 16.71
CA VAL A 135 15.48 -2.31 15.98
C VAL A 135 15.96 -2.59 14.56
N LEU A 136 15.41 -1.88 13.57
CA LEU A 136 15.86 -1.93 12.19
C LEU A 136 17.21 -1.22 12.06
N GLN A 137 18.23 -1.95 11.62
CA GLN A 137 19.58 -1.45 11.41
C GLN A 137 19.86 -1.13 9.95
N ASP A 138 19.41 -1.99 9.05
CA ASP A 138 19.68 -1.87 7.62
C ASP A 138 18.52 -2.45 6.81
N GLU A 139 18.34 -1.91 5.61
CA GLU A 139 17.37 -2.35 4.64
C GLU A 139 17.99 -2.34 3.25
N LEU A 140 17.98 -3.51 2.61
CA LEU A 140 18.45 -3.68 1.24
C LEU A 140 17.27 -4.14 0.38
N VAL A 141 17.02 -3.38 -0.69
CA VAL A 141 16.05 -3.74 -1.71
C VAL A 141 16.80 -4.25 -2.94
N ASP A 142 16.57 -5.50 -3.31
CA ASP A 142 17.08 -6.04 -4.57
C ASP A 142 16.26 -5.47 -5.73
N PRO A 143 16.85 -4.67 -6.63
CA PRO A 143 16.12 -4.00 -7.70
C PRO A 143 15.64 -4.98 -8.78
N VAL A 144 16.23 -6.17 -8.87
CA VAL A 144 15.91 -7.19 -9.88
C VAL A 144 14.84 -8.14 -9.36
N THR A 145 15.08 -8.72 -8.17
CA THR A 145 14.17 -9.71 -7.60
C THR A 145 13.02 -9.08 -6.79
N ARG A 146 13.08 -7.76 -6.55
CA ARG A 146 12.16 -7.00 -5.68
C ARG A 146 12.08 -7.57 -4.26
N GLN A 147 13.11 -8.31 -3.83
CA GLN A 147 13.22 -8.80 -2.47
C GLN A 147 13.66 -7.67 -1.54
N VAL A 148 13.06 -7.62 -0.36
CA VAL A 148 13.48 -6.72 0.72
C VAL A 148 14.15 -7.55 1.80
N LYS A 149 15.41 -7.21 2.10
CA LYS A 149 16.18 -7.79 3.19
C LYS A 149 16.26 -6.78 4.33
N LEU A 150 15.79 -7.19 5.49
CA LEU A 150 15.82 -6.40 6.72
C LEU A 150 16.89 -6.95 7.65
N THR A 151 17.75 -6.08 8.16
CA THR A 151 18.70 -6.42 9.22
C THR A 151 18.19 -5.83 10.52
N LEU A 152 17.90 -6.72 11.47
CA LEU A 152 17.35 -6.38 12.78
C LEU A 152 18.38 -6.73 13.86
N SER A 153 18.56 -5.86 14.84
CA SER A 153 19.38 -6.15 16.03
C SER A 153 18.58 -5.94 17.30
N ARG A 154 18.97 -6.62 18.37
CA ARG A 154 18.41 -6.43 19.70
C ARG A 154 19.36 -5.50 20.46
N CYS A 155 18.80 -4.46 21.09
CA CYS A 155 19.55 -3.63 22.03
C CYS A 155 19.92 -4.43 23.28
#